data_AF-F2L460-F1
#
_entry.id   AF-F2L460-F1
#
_cell.length_a   1.000
_cell.length_b   1.000
_cell.length_c   1.000
_cell.angle_alpha   90.00
_cell.angle_beta   90.00
_cell.angle_gamma   90.00
#
_symmetry.space_group_name_H-M   'P 1'
#
loop_
_entity.id
_entity.type
_entity.pdbx_description
1 polymer ?
#
loop_
_entity_poly.entity_id
_entity_poly.type
_entity_poly.pdbx_seq_one_letter_code
_entity_poly.pdbx_strand_id
1 'polypeptide(L)'
;MDRNGLLILASAFLITVAVLVLAVGPYRKGPVYEPYWEQVNITALALQGQKIGVTVYTGYGGWAIFGYQDNVTMPQRGQLLAVLNKLIAEAEREGYTVVLVPWGADNRTNAVLSALYSGALTPQQYLNGYVNVSAKINTTAIQQARSYALTLAQSLGSYTAYPGIPQVPTSPPIIYAYLVWRGCAYPVYEPYEPLRDANYSDWAYWVGNAIVNLPSLTGQPGCTW
;
A
#
# COMPACT_ATOMS: atom_id res chain seq x y z
N MET A 1 -55.13 -5.87 -11.48
CA MET A 1 -54.02 -6.01 -10.50
C MET A 1 -54.57 -5.59 -9.16
N ASP A 2 -54.61 -6.50 -8.18
CA ASP A 2 -55.21 -6.25 -6.87
C ASP A 2 -54.39 -5.17 -6.12
N ARG A 3 -55.07 -4.19 -5.51
CA ARG A 3 -54.48 -3.01 -4.85
C ARG A 3 -53.49 -3.41 -3.76
N ASN A 4 -53.74 -4.57 -3.14
CA ASN A 4 -52.87 -5.19 -2.14
C ASN A 4 -51.59 -5.76 -2.75
N GLY A 5 -51.66 -6.35 -3.94
CA GLY A 5 -50.50 -6.86 -4.66
C GLY A 5 -49.53 -5.75 -5.09
N LEU A 6 -50.08 -4.59 -5.45
CA LEU A 6 -49.28 -3.42 -5.85
C LEU A 6 -48.53 -2.79 -4.66
N LEU A 7 -49.15 -2.79 -3.47
CA LEU A 7 -48.53 -2.32 -2.23
C LEU A 7 -47.40 -3.23 -1.75
N ILE A 8 -47.58 -4.55 -1.85
CA ILE A 8 -46.55 -5.52 -1.47
C ILE A 8 -45.33 -5.40 -2.40
N LEU A 9 -45.56 -5.27 -3.72
CA LEU A 9 -44.49 -5.10 -4.71
C LEU A 9 -43.71 -3.79 -4.51
N ALA A 10 -44.40 -2.69 -4.23
CA ALA A 10 -43.77 -1.41 -3.93
C ALA A 10 -42.94 -1.47 -2.64
N SER A 11 -43.44 -2.17 -1.61
CA SER A 11 -42.74 -2.33 -0.34
C SER A 11 -41.48 -3.20 -0.48
N ALA A 12 -41.59 -4.32 -1.20
CA ALA A 12 -40.46 -5.19 -1.49
C ALA A 12 -39.39 -4.46 -2.34
N PHE A 13 -39.81 -3.68 -3.33
CA PHE A 13 -38.90 -2.87 -4.14
C PHE A 13 -38.18 -1.80 -3.30
N LEU A 14 -38.90 -1.07 -2.45
CA LEU A 14 -38.31 -0.06 -1.56
C LEU A 14 -37.32 -0.67 -0.55
N ILE A 15 -37.63 -1.82 0.03
CA ILE A 15 -36.71 -2.54 0.92
C ILE A 15 -35.48 -2.98 0.14
N THR A 16 -35.65 -3.54 -1.06
CA THR A 16 -34.53 -4.01 -1.89
C THR A 16 -33.63 -2.85 -2.33
N VAL A 17 -34.21 -1.71 -2.71
CA VAL A 17 -33.48 -0.48 -3.04
C VAL A 17 -32.79 0.09 -1.80
N ALA A 18 -33.43 0.11 -0.63
CA ALA A 18 -32.80 0.57 0.60
C ALA A 18 -31.62 -0.32 1.02
N VAL A 19 -31.76 -1.65 0.90
CA VAL A 19 -30.69 -2.61 1.14
C VAL A 19 -29.57 -2.46 0.11
N LEU A 20 -29.90 -2.25 -1.17
CA LEU A 20 -28.89 -1.94 -2.19
C LEU A 20 -28.18 -0.63 -1.86
N VAL A 21 -28.90 0.46 -1.57
CA VAL A 21 -28.33 1.77 -1.24
C VAL A 21 -27.44 1.70 0.01
N LEU A 22 -27.79 0.89 1.01
CA LEU A 22 -26.95 0.63 2.18
C LEU A 22 -25.71 -0.22 1.82
N ALA A 23 -25.84 -1.18 0.90
CA ALA A 23 -24.74 -1.98 0.39
C ALA A 23 -23.80 -1.19 -0.56
N VAL A 24 -24.30 -0.15 -1.24
CA VAL A 24 -23.48 0.80 -2.05
C VAL A 24 -22.94 1.95 -1.20
N GLY A 25 -23.45 2.14 0.03
CA GLY A 25 -23.04 3.17 0.99
C GLY A 25 -21.54 3.23 1.34
N PRO A 26 -20.81 2.09 1.45
CA PRO A 26 -19.36 2.13 1.64
C PRO A 26 -18.57 2.30 0.33
N TYR A 27 -19.19 2.12 -0.85
CA TYR A 27 -18.53 2.25 -2.15
C TYR A 27 -18.39 3.70 -2.65
N ARG A 28 -18.75 4.69 -1.83
CA ARG A 28 -18.59 6.13 -2.13
C ARG A 28 -17.58 6.82 -1.21
N LYS A 29 -16.36 6.31 -1.14
CA LYS A 29 -15.21 7.13 -0.78
C LYS A 29 -14.01 6.79 -1.66
N GLY A 30 -14.12 7.17 -2.95
CA GLY A 30 -12.94 7.76 -3.58
C GLY A 30 -12.50 8.99 -2.76
N PRO A 31 -11.22 9.38 -2.77
CA PRO A 31 -10.73 10.47 -1.94
C PRO A 31 -11.60 11.71 -2.10
N VAL A 32 -12.10 12.25 -0.98
CA VAL A 32 -12.97 13.43 -0.91
C VAL A 32 -12.23 14.70 -1.34
N TYR A 33 -10.91 14.63 -1.48
CA TYR A 33 -10.05 15.74 -1.81
C TYR A 33 -9.40 15.56 -3.18
N GLU A 34 -9.26 16.70 -3.86
CA GLU A 34 -8.34 16.89 -4.97
C GLU A 34 -6.99 16.23 -4.70
N PRO A 35 -6.26 15.82 -5.73
CA PRO A 35 -5.09 15.02 -5.54
C PRO A 35 -3.98 15.81 -4.84
N TYR A 36 -3.81 15.61 -3.53
CA TYR A 36 -2.79 16.28 -2.71
C TYR A 36 -1.35 16.08 -3.20
N TRP A 37 -1.12 15.16 -4.13
CA TRP A 37 0.20 14.86 -4.66
C TRP A 37 0.75 15.93 -5.61
N GLU A 38 -0.06 16.84 -6.18
CA GLU A 38 0.49 18.00 -6.92
C GLU A 38 1.36 18.89 -6.02
N GLN A 39 1.12 18.84 -4.70
CA GLN A 39 1.89 19.55 -3.67
C GLN A 39 3.03 18.69 -3.08
N VAL A 40 3.05 17.39 -3.37
CA VAL A 40 4.03 16.43 -2.84
C VAL A 40 5.00 16.05 -3.95
N ASN A 41 6.28 16.39 -3.79
CA ASN A 41 7.30 15.93 -4.71
C ASN A 41 7.59 14.43 -4.48
N ILE A 42 6.77 13.59 -5.09
CA ILE A 42 6.86 12.13 -4.99
C ILE A 42 8.22 11.63 -5.45
N THR A 43 8.77 12.23 -6.51
CA THR A 43 10.10 11.85 -7.00
C THR A 43 11.15 12.13 -5.91
N ALA A 44 11.08 13.27 -5.22
CA ALA A 44 11.97 13.56 -4.11
C ALA A 44 11.75 12.62 -2.91
N LEU A 45 10.51 12.27 -2.58
CA LEU A 45 10.21 11.29 -1.53
C LEU A 45 10.73 9.89 -1.90
N ALA A 46 10.47 9.41 -3.10
CA ALA A 46 10.95 8.11 -3.57
C ALA A 46 12.49 8.04 -3.61
N LEU A 47 13.16 9.09 -4.08
CA LEU A 47 14.62 9.21 -4.04
C LEU A 47 15.18 9.33 -2.61
N GLN A 48 14.43 9.91 -1.67
CA GLN A 48 14.76 9.88 -0.25
C GLN A 48 14.63 8.46 0.32
N GLY A 49 13.61 7.71 -0.12
CA GLY A 49 13.40 6.30 0.22
C GLY A 49 14.50 5.37 -0.30
N GLN A 50 15.07 5.64 -1.48
CA GLN A 50 16.22 4.88 -2.01
C GLN A 50 17.43 4.88 -1.07
N LYS A 51 17.65 5.96 -0.31
CA LYS A 51 18.83 6.11 0.57
C LYS A 51 18.79 5.23 1.82
N ILE A 52 17.63 4.64 2.14
CA ILE A 52 17.34 4.04 3.45
C ILE A 52 16.79 2.61 3.34
N GLY A 53 17.03 1.98 2.19
CA GLY A 53 17.14 0.53 2.15
C GLY A 53 15.87 -0.17 1.72
N VAL A 54 15.63 -0.17 0.42
CA VAL A 54 16.14 -1.23 -0.45
C VAL A 54 15.43 -1.08 -1.79
N THR A 55 16.19 -0.79 -2.85
CA THR A 55 15.70 -0.92 -4.21
C THR A 55 15.96 -2.35 -4.68
N VAL A 56 14.90 -3.04 -5.09
CA VAL A 56 15.01 -4.42 -5.61
C VAL A 56 15.30 -4.39 -7.09
N TYR A 57 14.64 -3.49 -7.81
CA TYR A 57 14.73 -3.37 -9.25
C TYR A 57 14.57 -1.92 -9.71
N THR A 58 15.32 -1.55 -10.73
CA THR A 58 15.26 -0.23 -11.38
C THR A 58 14.47 -0.32 -12.67
N GLY A 59 13.36 0.40 -12.73
CA GLY A 59 12.53 0.55 -13.92
C GLY A 59 12.49 2.00 -14.41
N TYR A 60 11.82 2.24 -15.54
CA TYR A 60 11.70 3.58 -16.15
C TYR A 60 10.26 4.10 -16.17
N GLY A 61 9.29 3.23 -15.87
CA GLY A 61 7.86 3.51 -15.97
C GLY A 61 7.28 4.23 -14.77
N GLY A 62 7.89 4.12 -13.59
CA GLY A 62 7.33 4.72 -12.38
C GLY A 62 7.94 4.18 -11.09
N TRP A 63 7.22 4.29 -9.99
CA TRP A 63 7.63 3.85 -8.65
C TRP A 63 6.57 2.95 -8.02
N ALA A 64 6.99 1.79 -7.52
CA ALA A 64 6.18 0.91 -6.68
C ALA A 64 6.88 0.77 -5.32
N ILE A 65 6.33 1.41 -4.30
CA ILE A 65 6.92 1.50 -2.96
C ILE A 65 6.06 0.66 -2.01
N PHE A 66 6.66 -0.36 -1.42
CA PHE A 66 6.00 -1.26 -0.47
C PHE A 66 6.58 -1.06 0.92
N GLY A 67 5.78 -0.55 1.84
CA GLY A 67 6.18 -0.39 3.24
C GLY A 67 5.42 -1.34 4.15
N TYR A 68 6.11 -1.96 5.11
CA TYR A 68 5.47 -2.83 6.09
C TYR A 68 6.24 -3.01 7.40
N GLN A 69 5.52 -3.33 8.48
CA GLN A 69 6.09 -3.69 9.76
C GLN A 69 6.43 -5.20 9.81
N ASP A 70 7.71 -5.54 9.85
CA ASP A 70 8.20 -6.94 9.89
C ASP A 70 8.22 -7.52 11.33
N ASN A 71 7.23 -7.18 12.16
CA ASN A 71 7.07 -7.75 13.51
C ASN A 71 5.90 -8.76 13.55
N VAL A 72 5.68 -9.46 12.46
CA VAL A 72 4.55 -10.38 12.27
C VAL A 72 4.98 -11.80 12.70
N THR A 73 4.07 -12.59 13.27
CA THR A 73 4.39 -13.98 13.68
C THR A 73 4.89 -14.81 12.49
N MET A 74 5.74 -15.82 12.73
CA MET A 74 6.40 -16.60 11.67
C MET A 74 5.44 -17.13 10.56
N PRO A 75 4.22 -17.63 10.86
CA PRO A 75 3.28 -18.04 9.81
C PRO A 75 2.80 -16.87 8.94
N GLN A 76 2.48 -15.73 9.56
CA GLN A 76 1.99 -14.54 8.85
C GLN A 76 3.09 -13.86 8.03
N ARG A 77 4.34 -13.88 8.54
CA ARG A 77 5.51 -13.38 7.82
C ARG A 77 5.74 -14.11 6.51
N GLY A 78 5.66 -15.44 6.50
CA GLY A 78 5.80 -16.22 5.26
C GLY A 78 4.73 -15.88 4.22
N GLN A 79 3.47 -15.71 4.64
CA GLN A 79 2.38 -15.29 3.75
C GLN A 79 2.62 -13.89 3.18
N LEU A 80 3.02 -12.96 4.04
CA LEU A 80 3.30 -11.58 3.65
C LEU A 80 4.43 -11.51 2.62
N LEU A 81 5.56 -12.16 2.89
CA LEU A 81 6.71 -12.15 1.98
C LEU A 81 6.37 -12.82 0.64
N ALA A 82 5.57 -13.89 0.65
CA ALA A 82 5.11 -14.54 -0.58
C ALA A 82 4.22 -13.65 -1.44
N VAL A 83 3.32 -12.88 -0.81
CA VAL A 83 2.50 -11.88 -1.49
C VAL A 83 3.36 -10.76 -2.08
N LEU A 84 4.30 -10.21 -1.29
CA LEU A 84 5.20 -9.17 -1.76
C LEU A 84 6.03 -9.65 -2.95
N ASN A 85 6.56 -10.88 -2.91
CA ASN A 85 7.34 -11.44 -4.01
C ASN A 85 6.55 -11.49 -5.33
N LYS A 86 5.23 -11.78 -5.27
CA LYS A 86 4.36 -11.73 -6.45
C LYS A 86 4.14 -10.31 -6.96
N LEU A 87 3.83 -9.38 -6.07
CA LEU A 87 3.59 -7.98 -6.42
C LEU A 87 4.84 -7.30 -7.00
N ILE A 88 6.02 -7.64 -6.47
CA ILE A 88 7.30 -7.16 -6.98
C ILE A 88 7.52 -7.66 -8.41
N ALA A 89 7.38 -8.96 -8.66
CA ALA A 89 7.53 -9.51 -10.00
C ALA A 89 6.56 -8.86 -11.01
N GLU A 90 5.32 -8.58 -10.57
CA GLU A 90 4.32 -7.89 -11.38
C GLU A 90 4.72 -6.43 -11.68
N ALA A 91 5.17 -5.69 -10.66
CA ALA A 91 5.63 -4.32 -10.83
C ALA A 91 6.88 -4.23 -11.72
N GLU A 92 7.81 -5.18 -11.61
CA GLU A 92 8.98 -5.27 -12.48
C GLU A 92 8.57 -5.53 -13.94
N ARG A 93 7.61 -6.44 -14.16
CA ARG A 93 7.04 -6.75 -15.48
C ARG A 93 6.44 -5.52 -16.16
N GLU A 94 5.76 -4.67 -15.39
CA GLU A 94 5.17 -3.41 -15.86
C GLU A 94 6.19 -2.24 -15.88
N GLY A 95 7.45 -2.45 -15.51
CA GLY A 95 8.52 -1.47 -15.66
C GLY A 95 8.64 -0.44 -14.54
N TYR A 96 8.07 -0.69 -13.37
CA TYR A 96 8.23 0.15 -12.18
C TYR A 96 9.62 0.00 -11.56
N THR A 97 10.13 1.07 -10.97
CA THR A 97 11.21 0.97 -9.97
C THR A 97 10.60 0.50 -8.65
N VAL A 98 11.09 -0.62 -8.12
CA VAL A 98 10.54 -1.27 -6.92
C VAL A 98 11.39 -0.92 -5.70
N VAL A 99 10.74 -0.37 -4.68
CA VAL A 99 11.35 0.00 -3.40
C VAL A 99 10.65 -0.76 -2.27
N LEU A 100 11.42 -1.48 -1.47
CA LEU A 100 10.97 -2.14 -0.25
C LEU A 100 11.39 -1.31 0.96
N VAL A 101 10.45 -1.07 1.87
CA VAL A 101 10.70 -0.33 3.11
C VAL A 101 10.13 -1.09 4.31
N PRO A 102 10.76 -2.20 4.73
CA PRO A 102 10.38 -2.86 5.97
C PRO A 102 10.73 -1.99 7.20
N TRP A 103 10.10 -2.21 8.35
CA TRP A 103 10.59 -1.67 9.63
C TRP A 103 10.23 -2.61 10.79
N GLY A 104 11.00 -2.51 11.87
CA GLY A 104 10.88 -3.37 13.05
C GLY A 104 10.88 -2.59 14.36
N ALA A 105 10.47 -3.26 15.43
CA ALA A 105 10.49 -2.70 16.78
C ALA A 105 11.23 -3.60 17.79
N ASP A 106 11.46 -4.87 17.45
CA ASP A 106 12.19 -5.82 18.28
C ASP A 106 13.63 -6.04 17.80
N ASN A 107 14.49 -6.51 18.70
CA ASN A 107 15.92 -6.67 18.44
C ASN A 107 16.22 -7.71 17.35
N ARG A 108 15.42 -8.78 17.24
CA ARG A 108 15.67 -9.86 16.29
C ARG A 108 15.38 -9.39 14.87
N THR A 109 14.23 -8.75 14.67
CA THR A 109 13.87 -8.11 13.40
C THR A 109 14.86 -7.02 13.04
N ASN A 110 15.23 -6.14 13.98
CA ASN A 110 16.17 -5.07 13.73
C ASN A 110 17.56 -5.58 13.30
N ALA A 111 18.01 -6.73 13.80
CA ALA A 111 19.25 -7.36 13.34
C ALA A 111 19.14 -7.83 11.88
N VAL A 112 18.03 -8.48 11.50
CA VAL A 112 17.76 -8.91 10.11
C VAL A 112 17.67 -7.72 9.17
N LEU A 113 16.90 -6.69 9.53
CA LEU A 113 16.75 -5.47 8.74
C LEU A 113 18.06 -4.69 8.62
N SER A 114 18.89 -4.67 9.66
CA SER A 114 20.22 -4.06 9.58
C SER A 114 21.14 -4.82 8.62
N ALA A 115 21.04 -6.15 8.56
CA ALA A 115 21.75 -6.95 7.55
C ALA A 115 21.28 -6.61 6.13
N LEU A 116 19.97 -6.43 5.94
CA LEU A 116 19.38 -6.01 4.68
C LEU A 116 19.88 -4.62 4.25
N TYR A 117 19.82 -3.62 5.12
CA TYR A 117 20.20 -2.24 4.80
C TYR A 117 21.70 -2.02 4.62
N SER A 118 22.52 -2.89 5.20
CA SER A 118 23.97 -2.88 4.99
C SER A 118 24.41 -3.67 3.75
N GLY A 119 23.49 -4.37 3.08
CA GLY A 119 23.78 -5.23 1.93
C GLY A 119 24.35 -6.61 2.30
N ALA A 120 24.45 -6.95 3.59
CA ALA A 120 24.85 -8.28 4.05
C ALA A 120 23.79 -9.36 3.76
N LEU A 121 22.53 -8.94 3.61
CA LEU A 121 21.41 -9.76 3.14
C LEU A 121 20.86 -9.13 1.86
N THR A 122 20.73 -9.91 0.78
CA THR A 122 20.10 -9.40 -0.45
C THR A 122 18.59 -9.30 -0.30
N PRO A 123 17.90 -8.46 -1.10
CA PRO A 123 16.45 -8.33 -1.03
C PRO A 123 15.73 -9.64 -1.33
N GLN A 124 16.22 -10.41 -2.31
CA GLN A 124 15.63 -11.71 -2.65
C GLN A 124 15.77 -12.74 -1.52
N GLN A 125 16.94 -12.80 -0.86
CA GLN A 125 17.13 -13.68 0.29
C GLN A 125 16.21 -13.29 1.45
N TYR A 126 16.01 -11.99 1.66
CA TYR A 126 15.07 -11.49 2.65
C TYR A 126 13.62 -11.87 2.32
N LEU A 127 13.17 -11.68 1.07
CA LEU A 127 11.84 -12.09 0.60
C LEU A 127 11.62 -13.61 0.66
N ASN A 128 12.69 -14.41 0.56
CA ASN A 128 12.63 -15.86 0.76
C ASN A 128 12.62 -16.27 2.25
N GLY A 129 12.58 -15.31 3.19
CA GLY A 129 12.42 -15.57 4.62
C GLY A 129 13.72 -15.84 5.38
N TYR A 130 14.88 -15.50 4.85
CA TYR A 130 16.17 -15.74 5.51
C TYR A 130 16.34 -14.86 6.78
N VAL A 131 16.65 -15.49 7.92
CA VAL A 131 16.73 -14.83 9.24
C VAL A 131 17.98 -15.15 10.06
N ASN A 132 18.83 -16.07 9.59
CA ASN A 132 20.05 -16.45 10.32
C ASN A 132 21.18 -15.45 10.03
N VAL A 133 21.04 -14.25 10.59
CA VAL A 133 22.02 -13.17 10.49
C VAL A 133 22.25 -12.55 11.86
N SER A 134 23.54 -12.36 12.21
CA SER A 134 23.98 -11.63 13.40
C SER A 134 24.65 -10.34 12.97
N ALA A 135 23.87 -9.38 12.50
CA ALA A 135 24.35 -8.05 12.13
C ALA A 135 24.29 -7.09 13.33
N LYS A 136 25.26 -6.17 13.39
CA LYS A 136 25.19 -5.04 14.33
C LYS A 136 23.98 -4.19 13.96
N ILE A 137 23.10 -3.93 14.95
CA ILE A 137 21.90 -3.13 14.74
C ILE A 137 22.30 -1.71 14.33
N ASN A 138 21.83 -1.27 13.17
CA ASN A 138 21.96 0.09 12.68
C ASN A 138 20.68 0.86 13.02
N THR A 139 20.63 1.43 14.22
CA THR A 139 19.46 2.16 14.72
C THR A 139 19.09 3.36 13.85
N THR A 140 20.06 4.03 13.25
CA THR A 140 19.83 5.17 12.35
C THR A 140 19.06 4.75 11.11
N ALA A 141 19.48 3.68 10.41
CA ALA A 141 18.79 3.21 9.21
C ALA A 141 17.36 2.73 9.54
N ILE A 142 17.18 2.03 10.66
CA ILE A 142 15.86 1.57 11.14
C ILE A 142 14.93 2.76 11.44
N GLN A 143 15.45 3.78 12.15
CA GLN A 143 14.69 5.00 12.44
C GLN A 143 14.34 5.75 11.16
N GLN A 144 15.26 5.84 10.21
CA GLN A 144 15.01 6.50 8.93
C GLN A 144 13.94 5.79 8.10
N ALA A 145 13.98 4.45 8.00
CA ALA A 145 12.94 3.66 7.32
C ALA A 145 11.57 3.87 7.96
N ARG A 146 11.51 3.89 9.30
CA ARG A 146 10.28 4.19 10.05
C ARG A 146 9.81 5.63 9.83
N SER A 147 10.69 6.62 9.89
CA SER A 147 10.36 8.03 9.65
C SER A 147 9.86 8.25 8.24
N TYR A 148 10.48 7.61 7.24
CA TYR A 148 10.01 7.64 5.87
C TYR A 148 8.62 7.03 5.73
N ALA A 149 8.38 5.85 6.31
CA ALA A 149 7.05 5.23 6.29
C ALA A 149 5.98 6.11 6.95
N LEU A 150 6.33 6.78 8.05
CA LEU A 150 5.46 7.75 8.72
C LEU A 150 5.21 8.99 7.85
N THR A 151 6.26 9.60 7.29
CA THR A 151 6.14 10.77 6.42
C THR A 151 5.34 10.45 5.17
N LEU A 152 5.57 9.29 4.53
CA LEU A 152 4.82 8.85 3.36
C LEU A 152 3.34 8.65 3.71
N ALA A 153 3.04 7.97 4.82
CA ALA A 153 1.67 7.79 5.32
C ALA A 153 1.00 9.12 5.72
N GLN A 154 1.77 10.11 6.18
CA GLN A 154 1.27 11.44 6.56
C GLN A 154 1.05 12.35 5.35
N SER A 155 2.04 12.43 4.45
CA SER A 155 2.00 13.25 3.23
C SER A 155 0.94 12.77 2.24
N LEU A 156 0.60 11.49 2.29
CA LEU A 156 -0.44 10.88 1.45
C LEU A 156 -1.72 10.56 2.24
N GLY A 157 -1.81 10.99 3.50
CA GLY A 157 -3.00 10.77 4.35
C GLY A 157 -4.26 11.34 3.69
N SER A 158 -5.47 10.81 3.87
CA SER A 158 -5.98 9.89 4.88
C SER A 158 -7.27 9.24 4.37
N TYR A 159 -7.54 8.01 4.81
CA TYR A 159 -8.91 7.55 5.00
C TYR A 159 -9.60 8.59 5.85
N THR A 160 -10.63 9.25 5.33
CA THR A 160 -11.50 10.03 6.21
C THR A 160 -12.09 9.10 7.27
N ALA A 161 -11.50 9.11 8.47
CA ALA A 161 -12.17 8.63 9.66
C ALA A 161 -13.49 9.37 9.80
N TYR A 162 -14.44 8.72 10.49
CA TYR A 162 -15.73 9.32 10.83
C TYR A 162 -15.56 10.78 11.32
N PRO A 163 -16.47 11.70 10.93
CA PRO A 163 -16.36 13.11 11.30
C PRO A 163 -16.13 13.29 12.81
N GLY A 164 -15.13 14.09 13.20
CA GLY A 164 -14.89 14.51 14.59
C GLY A 164 -13.62 13.98 15.27
N ILE A 165 -12.79 13.18 14.61
CA ILE A 165 -11.52 12.67 15.17
C ILE A 165 -10.33 13.22 14.38
N PRO A 166 -9.39 13.97 15.00
CA PRO A 166 -8.13 14.33 14.35
C PRO A 166 -7.32 13.05 14.08
N GLN A 167 -7.10 12.69 12.81
CA GLN A 167 -6.18 11.61 12.46
C GLN A 167 -4.81 12.18 12.10
N VAL A 168 -3.96 12.33 13.11
CA VAL A 168 -2.52 12.23 12.87
C VAL A 168 -2.18 10.75 13.02
N PRO A 169 -1.81 10.02 11.95
CA PRO A 169 -1.34 8.65 12.11
C PRO A 169 -0.07 8.67 12.98
N THR A 170 -0.18 8.18 14.20
CA THR A 170 0.98 7.96 15.09
C THR A 170 1.71 6.66 14.75
N SER A 171 1.11 5.81 13.92
CA SER A 171 1.70 4.64 13.30
C SER A 171 1.22 4.48 11.85
N PRO A 172 2.09 4.10 10.89
CA PRO A 172 1.64 3.69 9.56
C PRO A 172 0.84 2.38 9.66
N PRO A 173 0.00 2.05 8.65
CA PRO A 173 -0.61 0.71 8.58
C PRO A 173 0.47 -0.37 8.52
N ILE A 174 0.13 -1.57 8.99
CA ILE A 174 1.06 -2.71 9.08
C ILE A 174 1.69 -3.02 7.73
N ILE A 175 0.97 -2.78 6.63
CA ILE A 175 1.48 -2.85 5.26
C ILE A 175 0.71 -1.89 4.35
N TYR A 176 1.40 -1.34 3.35
CA TYR A 176 0.81 -0.53 2.29
C TYR A 176 1.64 -0.58 1.00
N ALA A 177 0.99 -0.25 -0.12
CA ALA A 177 1.63 0.01 -1.40
C ALA A 177 1.36 1.45 -1.84
N TYR A 178 2.37 2.06 -2.45
CA TYR A 178 2.26 3.35 -3.10
C TYR A 178 2.79 3.25 -4.53
N LEU A 179 1.91 3.51 -5.49
CA LEU A 179 2.14 3.24 -6.91
C LEU A 179 1.99 4.53 -7.70
N VAL A 180 3.02 4.86 -8.48
CA VAL A 180 3.05 6.05 -9.33
C VAL A 180 3.55 5.68 -10.69
N TRP A 181 2.81 6.08 -11.72
CA TRP A 181 3.22 5.91 -13.11
C TRP A 181 3.73 7.23 -13.68
N ARG A 182 4.79 7.18 -14.48
CA ARG A 182 5.38 8.35 -15.11
C ARG A 182 4.38 8.93 -16.10
N GLY A 183 4.20 10.26 -16.04
CA GLY A 183 3.20 10.95 -16.84
C GLY A 183 1.79 10.83 -16.27
N CYS A 184 1.57 10.04 -15.21
CA CYS A 184 0.34 10.08 -14.45
C CYS A 184 0.44 11.07 -13.29
N ALA A 185 -0.58 11.91 -13.24
CA ALA A 185 -0.89 12.81 -12.15
C ALA A 185 -1.25 11.94 -10.93
N TYR A 186 -2.25 11.05 -11.05
CA TYR A 186 -2.82 10.35 -9.89
C TYR A 186 -1.97 9.15 -9.40
N PRO A 187 -1.39 9.20 -8.18
CA PRO A 187 -0.81 8.06 -7.53
C PRO A 187 -1.90 7.22 -6.86
N VAL A 188 -1.62 5.94 -6.71
CA VAL A 188 -2.49 5.00 -5.98
C VAL A 188 -1.84 4.63 -4.66
N TYR A 189 -2.61 4.76 -3.59
CA TYR A 189 -2.22 4.35 -2.24
C TYR A 189 -3.16 3.25 -1.76
N GLU A 190 -2.60 2.07 -1.50
CA GLU A 190 -3.35 0.88 -1.09
C GLU A 190 -2.81 0.34 0.23
N PRO A 191 -3.33 0.82 1.38
CA PRO A 191 -3.01 0.24 2.68
C PRO A 191 -3.79 -1.06 2.91
N TYR A 192 -3.28 -1.89 3.81
CA TYR A 192 -4.05 -3.00 4.35
C TYR A 192 -5.12 -2.50 5.30
N GLU A 193 -6.35 -2.94 5.04
CA GLU A 193 -7.57 -2.47 5.65
C GLU A 193 -8.25 -3.63 6.40
N PRO A 194 -8.25 -3.68 7.75
CA PRO A 194 -8.79 -4.83 8.49
C PRO A 194 -10.27 -5.15 8.22
N LEU A 195 -11.06 -4.19 7.73
CA LEU A 195 -12.47 -4.37 7.39
C LEU A 195 -12.72 -4.76 5.93
N ARG A 196 -11.73 -4.55 5.04
CA ARG A 196 -11.80 -4.88 3.60
C ARG A 196 -11.00 -6.14 3.27
N ASP A 197 -9.85 -6.31 3.92
CA ASP A 197 -8.84 -7.32 3.60
C ASP A 197 -8.83 -8.38 4.70
N ALA A 198 -9.43 -9.56 4.46
CA ALA A 198 -9.45 -10.63 5.45
C ALA A 198 -8.07 -11.29 5.61
N ASN A 199 -7.21 -11.19 4.60
CA ASN A 199 -5.84 -11.67 4.61
C ASN A 199 -4.95 -10.89 3.61
N TYR A 200 -3.64 -11.15 3.60
CA TYR A 200 -2.70 -10.46 2.71
C TYR A 200 -2.96 -10.69 1.21
N SER A 201 -3.59 -11.80 0.82
CA SER A 201 -3.93 -12.06 -0.58
C SER A 201 -5.07 -11.16 -1.08
N ASP A 202 -6.02 -10.82 -0.21
CA ASP A 202 -7.12 -9.91 -0.55
C ASP A 202 -6.58 -8.50 -0.80
N TRP A 203 -5.66 -8.04 0.05
CA TRP A 203 -4.91 -6.81 -0.18
C TRP A 203 -4.09 -6.87 -1.47
N ALA A 204 -3.41 -7.99 -1.72
CA ALA A 204 -2.61 -8.19 -2.94
C ALA A 204 -3.43 -8.09 -4.23
N TYR A 205 -4.68 -8.53 -4.21
CA TYR A 205 -5.58 -8.43 -5.35
C TYR A 205 -5.80 -6.96 -5.75
N TRP A 206 -6.06 -6.07 -4.79
CA TRP A 206 -6.24 -4.64 -5.05
C TRP A 206 -4.96 -3.97 -5.56
N VAL A 207 -3.84 -4.26 -4.92
CA VAL A 207 -2.54 -3.72 -5.32
C VAL A 207 -2.13 -4.21 -6.71
N GLY A 208 -2.29 -5.50 -7.00
CA GLY A 208 -1.99 -6.09 -8.30
C GLY A 208 -2.83 -5.47 -9.42
N ASN A 209 -4.13 -5.27 -9.17
CA ASN A 209 -5.00 -4.57 -10.12
C ASN A 209 -4.51 -3.14 -10.37
N ALA A 210 -4.07 -2.41 -9.35
CA ALA A 210 -3.54 -1.07 -9.53
C ALA A 210 -2.24 -1.05 -10.35
N ILE A 211 -1.31 -1.98 -10.08
CA ILE A 211 -0.04 -2.13 -10.82
C ILE A 211 -0.30 -2.30 -12.33
N VAL A 212 -1.23 -3.19 -12.69
CA VAL A 212 -1.54 -3.52 -14.09
C VAL A 212 -2.33 -2.42 -14.80
N ASN A 213 -3.25 -1.74 -14.09
CA ASN A 213 -4.15 -0.79 -14.74
C ASN A 213 -3.56 0.61 -14.88
N LEU A 214 -2.72 1.07 -13.94
CA LEU A 214 -2.15 2.43 -13.98
C LEU A 214 -1.42 2.77 -15.30
N PRO A 215 -0.59 1.90 -15.88
CA PRO A 215 0.07 2.16 -17.17
C PRO A 215 -0.93 2.36 -18.31
N SER A 216 -2.07 1.67 -18.27
CA SER A 216 -3.12 1.76 -19.31
C SER A 216 -3.88 3.09 -19.30
N LEU A 217 -3.78 3.87 -18.22
CA LEU A 217 -4.41 5.18 -18.11
C LEU A 217 -3.61 6.27 -18.82
N THR A 218 -2.39 5.98 -19.29
CA THR A 218 -1.57 6.98 -19.97
C THR A 218 -2.23 7.46 -21.26
N GLY A 219 -2.39 8.79 -21.40
CA GLY A 219 -3.16 9.44 -22.46
C GLY A 219 -4.58 9.86 -22.04
N GLN A 220 -5.03 9.52 -20.83
CA GLN A 220 -6.28 10.02 -20.25
C GLN A 220 -6.07 11.36 -19.51
N PRO A 221 -7.14 12.13 -19.21
CA PRO A 221 -7.03 13.34 -18.40
C PRO A 221 -6.33 13.07 -17.06
N GLY A 222 -5.29 13.86 -16.74
CA GLY A 222 -4.42 13.63 -15.60
C GLY A 222 -3.46 12.43 -15.74
N CYS A 223 -3.27 11.91 -16.94
CA CYS A 223 -2.11 11.10 -17.28
C CYS A 223 -1.57 11.53 -18.65
N THR A 224 -0.97 12.72 -18.72
CA THR A 224 -0.51 13.34 -19.97
C THR A 224 1.00 13.17 -20.15
N TRP A 225 1.37 12.71 -21.35
CA TRP A 225 2.75 12.56 -21.80
C TRP A 225 3.44 13.91 -22.02
#